data_AF-A0A966NXY8-F1
#
_entry.id   AF-A0A966NXY8-F1
#
_cell.length_a   1.000
_cell.length_b   1.000
_cell.length_c   1.000
_cell.angle_alpha   90.00
_cell.angle_beta   90.00
_cell.angle_gamma   90.00
#
_symmetry.space_group_name_H-M   'P 1'
#
loop_
_entity.id
_entity.type
_entity.pdbx_description
1 polymer ?
#
loop_
_entity_poly.entity_id
_entity_poly.type
_entity_poly.pdbx_seq_one_letter_code
_entity_poly.pdbx_strand_id
1 'polypeptide(L)'
;MAVSVAISIILGIPLGIWTALNKRAESILRPVLDAMQTVPATVYLIPIVLLFGIGKVPAAIATVIYALPPMIRLTALGIQQVPRSAVEASRMFGATRRQTLTRVEMPLAIPSIVTGINQTVMMALGIVVIATLVGAGGLGQEINQTVRALSPGKGLVVSLAVVAVAFVLDRVSLALVNSPGAKNTSLSRRQLLGIVAALVVATVIGRIFGWVEFPFSWGKFFANPIDDFVLWFRDTFSFITRPFNDFIVRDVLLRSRSLFNTTLAWQLVVVAAGAFAWFAAGWKMA
;
A
#
# COMPACT_ATOMS: atom_id res chain seq x y z
N MET A 1 -4.18 -2.66 10.32
CA MET A 1 -3.77 -1.54 9.45
C MET A 1 -3.33 -0.31 10.26
N ALA A 2 -4.22 0.37 11.00
CA ALA A 2 -3.86 1.61 11.72
C ALA A 2 -2.63 1.48 12.63
N VAL A 3 -2.53 0.36 13.35
CA VAL A 3 -1.35 0.04 14.19
C VAL A 3 -0.07 -0.06 13.34
N SER A 4 -0.10 -0.78 12.22
CA SER A 4 1.03 -0.89 11.30
C SER A 4 1.44 0.46 10.73
N VAL A 5 0.47 1.28 10.30
CA VAL A 5 0.74 2.64 9.79
C VAL A 5 1.38 3.49 10.88
N ALA A 6 0.86 3.47 12.11
CA ALA A 6 1.44 4.20 13.23
C ALA A 6 2.88 3.77 13.51
N ILE A 7 3.17 2.47 13.52
CA ILE A 7 4.53 1.94 13.65
C ILE A 7 5.42 2.42 12.50
N SER A 8 4.93 2.35 11.26
CA SER A 8 5.68 2.82 10.08
C SER A 8 5.97 4.31 10.14
N ILE A 9 5.09 5.14 10.68
CA ILE A 9 5.32 6.58 10.89
C ILE A 9 6.34 6.81 11.99
N ILE A 10 6.16 6.16 13.15
CA ILE A 10 7.03 6.30 14.32
C ILE A 10 8.47 5.87 13.99
N LEU A 11 8.66 4.82 13.19
CA LEU A 11 9.98 4.37 12.76
C LEU A 11 10.48 5.13 11.53
N GLY A 12 9.58 5.42 10.58
CA GLY A 12 9.93 5.97 9.28
C GLY A 12 10.37 7.41 9.32
N ILE A 13 9.76 8.25 10.16
CA ILE A 13 10.15 9.66 10.29
C ILE A 13 11.58 9.78 10.85
N PRO A 14 11.94 9.17 12.00
CA PRO A 14 13.30 9.24 12.53
C PRO A 14 14.35 8.66 11.59
N LEU A 15 14.07 7.51 10.96
CA LEU A 15 14.98 6.90 9.99
C LEU A 15 15.14 7.78 8.74
N GLY A 16 14.08 8.43 8.27
CA GLY A 16 14.12 9.39 7.17
C GLY A 16 14.92 10.66 7.49
N ILE A 17 14.79 11.18 8.72
CA ILE A 17 15.62 12.29 9.20
C ILE A 17 17.09 11.86 9.24
N TRP A 18 17.37 10.65 9.72
CA TRP A 18 18.74 10.14 9.83
C TRP A 18 19.39 9.94 8.45
N THR A 19 18.66 9.40 7.47
CA THR A 19 19.17 9.26 6.09
C THR A 19 19.34 10.60 5.40
N ALA A 20 18.46 11.58 5.64
CA ALA A 20 18.62 12.93 5.09
C ALA A 20 19.92 13.61 5.55
N LEU A 21 20.28 13.43 6.82
CA LEU A 21 21.42 14.11 7.43
C LEU A 21 22.76 13.37 7.24
N ASN A 22 22.72 12.08 6.90
CA ASN A 22 23.92 11.24 6.79
C ASN A 22 23.98 10.45 5.48
N LYS A 23 24.85 10.88 4.56
CA LYS A 23 25.09 10.21 3.26
C LYS A 23 25.47 8.74 3.39
N ARG A 24 26.19 8.34 4.45
CA ARG A 24 26.55 6.92 4.68
C ARG A 24 25.31 6.11 5.06
N ALA A 25 24.46 6.66 5.94
CA ALA A 25 23.20 6.02 6.30
C ALA A 25 22.28 5.86 5.08
N GLU A 26 22.17 6.90 4.24
CA GLU A 26 21.42 6.83 2.98
C GLU A 26 21.96 5.72 2.06
N SER A 27 23.28 5.66 1.84
CA SER A 27 23.91 4.66 0.97
C SER A 27 23.70 3.23 1.44
N ILE A 28 23.62 2.99 2.76
CA ILE A 28 23.41 1.65 3.34
C ILE A 28 21.92 1.29 3.35
N LEU A 29 21.05 2.23 3.73
CA LEU A 29 19.61 1.95 3.83
C LEU A 29 18.93 1.84 2.47
N ARG A 30 19.35 2.60 1.46
CA ARG A 30 18.74 2.60 0.13
C ARG A 30 18.52 1.18 -0.44
N PRO A 31 19.54 0.30 -0.57
CA PRO A 31 19.33 -1.05 -1.09
C PRO A 31 18.40 -1.91 -0.24
N VAL A 32 18.40 -1.73 1.09
CA VAL A 32 17.46 -2.43 1.98
C VAL A 32 16.02 -1.98 1.70
N LEU A 33 15.79 -0.66 1.59
CA LEU A 33 14.48 -0.10 1.28
C LEU A 33 14.01 -0.45 -0.14
N ASP A 34 14.93 -0.62 -1.09
CA ASP A 34 14.64 -1.14 -2.43
C ASP A 34 14.21 -2.59 -2.35
N ALA A 35 14.98 -3.44 -1.66
CA ALA A 35 14.65 -4.85 -1.47
C ALA A 35 13.26 -5.03 -0.83
N MET A 36 12.96 -4.26 0.24
CA MET A 36 11.67 -4.25 0.93
C MET A 36 10.45 -3.98 0.03
N GLN A 37 10.64 -3.25 -1.08
CA GLN A 37 9.57 -2.92 -2.02
C GLN A 37 9.54 -3.80 -3.27
N THR A 38 10.68 -4.34 -3.69
CA THR A 38 10.78 -5.13 -4.93
C THR A 38 10.46 -6.61 -4.71
N VAL A 39 10.72 -7.14 -3.52
CA VAL A 39 10.37 -8.53 -3.21
C VAL A 39 8.85 -8.62 -3.01
N PRO A 40 8.18 -9.60 -3.64
CA PRO A 40 6.74 -9.78 -3.49
C PRO A 40 6.35 -10.02 -2.03
N ALA A 41 5.28 -9.37 -1.57
CA ALA A 41 4.81 -9.45 -0.18
C ALA A 41 4.58 -10.89 0.30
N THR A 42 4.15 -11.79 -0.58
CA THR A 42 3.95 -13.22 -0.29
C THR A 42 5.23 -13.92 0.16
N VAL A 43 6.39 -13.51 -0.37
CA VAL A 43 7.69 -14.10 0.01
C VAL A 43 8.03 -13.77 1.45
N TYR A 44 7.77 -12.54 1.90
CA TYR A 44 8.00 -12.12 3.29
C TYR A 44 7.05 -12.78 4.28
N LEU A 45 5.83 -13.08 3.86
CA LEU A 45 4.83 -13.69 4.73
C LEU A 45 5.25 -15.09 5.18
N ILE A 46 5.90 -15.90 4.33
CA ILE A 46 6.31 -17.27 4.68
C ILE A 46 7.17 -17.31 5.96
N PRO A 47 8.36 -16.67 6.03
CA PRO A 47 9.18 -16.73 7.23
C PRO A 47 8.51 -16.07 8.45
N ILE A 48 7.73 -15.00 8.26
CA ILE A 48 7.01 -14.36 9.37
C ILE A 48 5.97 -15.30 9.96
N VAL A 49 5.25 -16.05 9.12
CA VAL A 49 4.27 -17.05 9.58
C VAL A 49 4.93 -18.21 10.29
N LEU A 50 6.09 -18.67 9.80
CA LEU A 50 6.83 -19.72 10.48
C LEU A 50 7.26 -19.31 11.90
N LEU A 51 7.58 -18.04 12.11
CA LEU A 51 8.02 -17.51 13.41
C LEU A 51 6.86 -17.13 14.35
N PHE A 52 5.79 -16.54 13.81
CA PHE A 52 4.70 -15.94 14.59
C PHE A 52 3.34 -16.65 14.46
N GLY A 53 3.28 -17.74 13.68
CA GLY A 53 2.05 -18.45 13.37
C GLY A 53 1.17 -17.72 12.35
N ILE A 54 -0.06 -18.19 12.18
CA ILE A 54 -1.07 -17.57 11.30
C ILE A 54 -1.88 -16.55 12.11
N GLY A 55 -2.15 -15.37 11.54
CA GLY A 55 -3.07 -14.41 12.13
C GLY A 55 -2.75 -12.95 11.83
N LYS A 56 -3.34 -12.07 12.65
CA LYS A 56 -3.26 -10.61 12.49
C LYS A 56 -1.86 -10.04 12.73
N VAL A 57 -1.04 -10.68 13.56
CA VAL A 57 0.32 -10.23 13.90
C VAL A 57 1.27 -10.34 12.71
N PRO A 58 1.44 -11.51 12.06
CA PRO A 58 2.23 -11.64 10.83
C PRO A 58 1.83 -10.64 9.75
N ALA A 59 0.52 -10.48 9.54
CA ALA A 59 -0.02 -9.51 8.60
C ALA A 59 0.36 -8.07 8.96
N ALA A 60 0.31 -7.70 10.24
CA ALA A 60 0.72 -6.37 10.69
C ALA A 60 2.22 -6.12 10.44
N ILE A 61 3.07 -7.12 10.68
CA ILE A 61 4.52 -7.04 10.45
C ILE A 61 4.81 -6.88 8.94
N ALA A 62 4.21 -7.73 8.09
CA ALA A 62 4.37 -7.62 6.64
C ALA A 62 3.91 -6.26 6.11
N THR A 63 2.80 -5.74 6.65
CA THR A 63 2.31 -4.38 6.34
C THR A 63 3.33 -3.31 6.71
N VAL A 64 3.96 -3.40 7.89
CA VAL A 64 5.01 -2.44 8.30
C VAL A 64 6.19 -2.48 7.35
N ILE A 65 6.69 -3.68 7.02
CA ILE A 65 7.84 -3.86 6.11
C ILE A 65 7.57 -3.18 4.77
N TYR A 66 6.39 -3.36 4.20
CA TYR A 66 6.08 -2.80 2.89
C TYR A 66 5.75 -1.30 2.91
N ALA A 67 5.14 -0.80 3.99
CA ALA A 67 4.69 0.58 4.09
C ALA A 67 5.75 1.53 4.67
N LEU A 68 6.82 1.00 5.29
CA LEU A 68 7.91 1.78 5.89
C LEU A 68 8.81 2.50 4.85
N PRO A 69 9.22 1.88 3.71
CA PRO A 69 10.08 2.52 2.73
C PRO A 69 9.60 3.88 2.19
N PRO A 70 8.34 4.07 1.75
CA PRO A 70 7.88 5.39 1.30
C PRO A 70 7.93 6.44 2.40
N MET A 71 7.63 6.07 3.66
CA MET A 71 7.72 6.99 4.81
C MET A 71 9.14 7.52 5.00
N ILE A 72 10.13 6.62 4.98
CA ILE A 72 11.55 6.96 5.13
C ILE A 72 11.99 7.85 3.96
N ARG A 73 11.66 7.45 2.72
CA ARG A 73 12.09 8.16 1.51
C ARG A 73 11.51 9.56 1.42
N LEU A 74 10.20 9.71 1.63
CA LEU A 74 9.53 11.01 1.49
C LEU A 74 9.87 11.94 2.65
N THR A 75 10.15 11.41 3.84
CA THR A 75 10.74 12.22 4.92
C THR A 75 12.14 12.70 4.56
N ALA A 76 13.00 11.80 4.07
CA ALA A 76 14.37 12.14 3.72
C ALA A 76 14.43 13.18 2.59
N LEU A 77 13.65 12.95 1.54
CA LEU A 77 13.50 13.83 0.39
C LEU A 77 13.01 15.22 0.82
N GLY A 78 12.00 15.27 1.71
CA GLY A 78 11.45 16.52 2.21
C GLY A 78 12.49 17.40 2.88
N ILE A 79 13.37 16.81 3.69
CA ILE A 79 14.47 17.52 4.38
C ILE A 79 15.56 17.92 3.39
N GLN A 80 15.92 17.05 2.45
CA GLN A 80 16.95 17.34 1.44
C GLN A 80 16.54 18.42 0.43
N GLN A 81 15.23 18.59 0.18
CA GLN A 81 14.68 19.60 -0.72
C GLN A 81 14.51 20.99 -0.08
N VAL A 82 14.77 21.13 1.23
CA VAL A 82 14.68 22.43 1.90
C VAL A 82 15.67 23.41 1.25
N PRO A 83 15.25 24.64 0.90
CA PRO A 83 16.12 25.61 0.25
C PRO A 83 17.39 25.87 1.07
N ARG A 84 18.56 25.75 0.43
CA ARG A 84 19.85 25.99 1.10
C ARG A 84 19.94 27.38 1.69
N SER A 85 19.35 28.39 1.04
CA SER A 85 19.30 29.77 1.55
C SER A 85 18.59 29.88 2.90
N ALA A 86 17.53 29.10 3.15
CA ALA A 86 16.85 29.10 4.44
C ALA A 86 17.73 28.48 5.55
N VAL A 87 18.47 27.43 5.23
CA VAL A 87 19.43 26.76 6.13
C VAL A 87 20.65 27.64 6.40
N GLU A 88 21.15 28.36 5.40
CA GLU A 88 22.26 29.30 5.55
C GLU A 88 21.84 30.53 6.37
N ALA A 89 20.65 31.08 6.10
CA ALA A 89 20.09 32.17 6.88
C ALA A 89 19.94 31.78 8.36
N SER A 90 19.39 30.60 8.66
CA SER A 90 19.26 30.14 10.05
C SER A 90 20.60 30.06 10.78
N ARG A 91 21.65 29.59 10.08
CA ARG A 91 23.02 29.54 10.61
C ARG A 91 23.62 30.93 10.82
N MET A 92 23.34 31.89 9.93
CA MET A 92 23.78 33.29 10.09
C MET A 92 23.15 33.95 11.32
N PHE A 93 21.92 33.58 11.68
CA PHE A 93 21.28 33.98 12.94
C PHE A 93 21.75 33.17 14.17
N GLY A 94 22.82 32.38 14.06
CA GLY A 94 23.42 31.65 15.18
C GLY A 94 22.67 30.37 15.58
N ALA A 95 21.76 29.85 14.74
CA ALA A 95 21.05 28.62 15.06
C ALA A 95 21.97 27.39 15.03
N THR A 96 21.93 26.58 16.09
CA THR A 96 22.59 25.27 16.14
C THR A 96 21.99 24.31 15.10
N ARG A 97 22.69 23.21 14.79
CA ARG A 97 22.17 22.17 13.87
C ARG A 97 20.80 21.62 14.30
N ARG A 98 20.60 21.40 15.61
CA ARG A 98 19.31 20.92 16.14
C ARG A 98 18.20 21.96 15.99
N GLN A 99 18.51 23.24 16.20
CA GLN A 99 17.54 24.32 15.99
C GLN A 99 17.23 24.50 14.51
N THR A 100 18.22 24.40 13.63
CA THR A 100 18.02 24.44 12.18
C THR A 100 17.12 23.29 11.71
N LEU A 101 17.42 22.06 12.14
CA LEU A 101 16.59 20.90 11.83
C LEU A 101 15.15 21.06 12.32
N THR A 102 14.96 21.39 13.60
CA THR A 102 13.62 21.39 14.23
C THR A 102 12.76 22.61 13.87
N ARG A 103 13.37 23.78 13.64
CA ARG A 103 12.65 25.04 13.42
C ARG A 103 12.64 25.52 11.97
N VAL A 104 13.49 24.96 11.11
CA VAL A 104 13.58 25.38 9.70
C VAL A 104 13.34 24.21 8.77
N GLU A 105 14.17 23.15 8.85
CA GLU A 105 14.07 22.03 7.92
C GLU A 105 12.78 21.24 8.13
N MET A 106 12.45 20.86 9.37
CA MET A 106 11.24 20.07 9.68
C MET A 106 9.95 20.79 9.25
N PRO A 107 9.70 22.07 9.59
CA PRO A 107 8.51 22.78 9.14
C PRO A 107 8.39 22.87 7.61
N LEU A 108 9.50 23.12 6.91
CA LEU A 108 9.52 23.20 5.45
C LEU A 108 9.37 21.81 4.79
N ALA A 109 9.75 20.74 5.48
CA ALA A 109 9.58 19.36 5.02
C ALA A 109 8.19 18.76 5.29
N ILE A 110 7.33 19.42 6.10
CA ILE A 110 6.00 18.91 6.47
C ILE A 110 5.19 18.42 5.26
N PRO A 111 5.06 19.16 4.14
CA PRO A 111 4.26 18.71 3.01
C PRO A 111 4.73 17.36 2.43
N SER A 112 6.05 17.14 2.38
CA SER A 112 6.63 15.88 1.94
C SER A 112 6.41 14.76 2.95
N ILE A 113 6.52 15.04 4.25
CA ILE A 113 6.23 14.07 5.32
C ILE A 113 4.76 13.64 5.28
N VAL A 114 3.82 14.58 5.10
CA VAL A 114 2.38 14.25 4.99
C VAL A 114 2.10 13.44 3.72
N THR A 115 2.79 13.75 2.61
CA THR A 115 2.76 12.90 1.41
C THR A 115 3.28 11.48 1.72
N GLY A 116 4.34 11.38 2.53
CA GLY A 116 4.87 10.12 3.06
C GLY A 116 3.83 9.32 3.84
N ILE A 117 3.13 9.98 4.76
CA ILE A 117 2.04 9.37 5.54
C ILE A 117 0.95 8.85 4.61
N ASN A 118 0.53 9.63 3.61
CA ASN A 118 -0.47 9.19 2.65
C ASN A 118 -0.01 7.92 1.91
N GLN A 119 1.23 7.90 1.43
CA GLN A 119 1.75 6.71 0.73
C GLN A 119 1.89 5.49 1.64
N THR A 120 2.25 5.68 2.90
CA THR A 120 2.24 4.58 3.89
C THR A 120 0.84 4.02 4.10
N VAL A 121 -0.20 4.87 4.16
CA VAL A 121 -1.59 4.43 4.24
C VAL A 121 -2.00 3.67 2.98
N MET A 122 -1.67 4.19 1.78
CA MET A 122 -2.00 3.54 0.51
C MET A 122 -1.31 2.18 0.35
N MET A 123 -0.03 2.08 0.69
CA MET A 123 0.70 0.81 0.69
C MET A 123 0.10 -0.18 1.69
N ALA A 124 -0.28 0.29 2.88
CA ALA A 124 -0.90 -0.55 3.90
C ALA A 124 -2.29 -1.07 3.47
N LEU A 125 -3.07 -0.25 2.76
CA LEU A 125 -4.35 -0.66 2.15
C LEU A 125 -4.14 -1.71 1.05
N GLY A 126 -3.14 -1.51 0.18
CA GLY A 126 -2.84 -2.45 -0.92
C GLY A 126 -2.50 -3.86 -0.43
N ILE A 127 -1.90 -3.99 0.75
CA ILE A 127 -1.56 -5.29 1.34
C ILE A 127 -2.74 -6.02 1.97
N VAL A 128 -3.86 -5.33 2.27
CA VAL A 128 -4.98 -5.92 3.02
C VAL A 128 -5.46 -7.25 2.42
N VAL A 129 -5.52 -7.36 1.10
CA VAL A 129 -5.94 -8.60 0.43
C VAL A 129 -4.93 -9.73 0.64
N ILE A 130 -3.64 -9.47 0.45
CA ILE A 130 -2.56 -10.46 0.59
C ILE A 130 -2.46 -10.92 2.06
N ALA A 131 -2.58 -9.99 3.01
CA ALA A 131 -2.56 -10.28 4.43
C ALA A 131 -3.63 -11.31 4.86
N THR A 132 -4.76 -11.37 4.17
CA THR A 132 -5.83 -12.33 4.51
C THR A 132 -5.53 -13.77 4.10
N LEU A 133 -4.55 -13.99 3.21
CA LEU A 133 -4.02 -15.34 2.95
C LEU A 133 -3.42 -15.97 4.22
N VAL A 134 -3.08 -15.14 5.20
CA VAL A 134 -2.45 -15.50 6.47
C VAL A 134 -3.42 -15.26 7.65
N GLY A 135 -4.72 -15.18 7.39
CA GLY A 135 -5.72 -15.10 8.45
C GLY A 135 -5.83 -13.74 9.15
N ALA A 136 -5.46 -12.64 8.47
CA ALA A 136 -5.68 -11.28 9.00
C ALA A 136 -7.17 -10.91 9.15
N GLY A 137 -8.03 -11.52 8.31
CA GLY A 137 -9.47 -11.27 8.26
C GLY A 137 -9.86 -9.90 7.68
N GLY A 138 -11.10 -9.48 7.92
CA GLY A 138 -11.64 -8.19 7.48
C GLY A 138 -11.99 -8.11 5.99
N LEU A 139 -11.98 -6.90 5.42
CA LEU A 139 -12.44 -6.64 4.04
C LEU A 139 -11.74 -7.50 2.98
N GLY A 140 -10.44 -7.78 3.16
CA GLY A 140 -9.71 -8.63 2.21
C GLY A 140 -10.13 -10.11 2.25
N GLN A 141 -10.68 -10.59 3.37
CA GLN A 141 -11.19 -11.96 3.48
C GLN A 141 -12.48 -12.09 2.66
N GLU A 142 -13.34 -11.08 2.68
CA GLU A 142 -14.54 -11.04 1.84
C GLU A 142 -14.19 -11.05 0.35
N ILE A 143 -13.18 -10.27 -0.06
CA ILE A 143 -12.65 -10.33 -1.44
C ILE A 143 -12.23 -11.75 -1.80
N ASN A 144 -11.41 -12.38 -0.96
CA ASN A 144 -10.94 -13.74 -1.21
C ASN A 144 -12.07 -14.77 -1.25
N GLN A 145 -13.12 -14.61 -0.45
CA GLN A 145 -14.30 -15.46 -0.50
C GLN A 145 -15.06 -15.30 -1.82
N THR A 146 -15.25 -14.08 -2.31
CA THR A 146 -15.96 -13.85 -3.60
C THR A 146 -15.23 -14.46 -4.79
N VAL A 147 -13.90 -14.41 -4.79
CA VAL A 147 -13.05 -15.04 -5.82
C VAL A 147 -13.18 -16.56 -5.76
N ARG A 148 -13.11 -17.15 -4.56
CA ARG A 148 -13.25 -18.61 -4.38
C ARG A 148 -14.65 -19.11 -4.71
N ALA A 149 -15.67 -18.32 -4.44
CA ALA A 149 -17.07 -18.64 -4.71
C ALA A 149 -17.50 -18.34 -6.16
N LEU A 150 -16.60 -17.81 -7.00
CA LEU A 150 -16.90 -17.37 -8.38
C LEU A 150 -18.17 -16.51 -8.46
N SER A 151 -18.35 -15.58 -7.51
CA SER A 151 -19.51 -14.68 -7.44
C SER A 151 -19.09 -13.26 -7.88
N PRO A 152 -19.05 -12.97 -9.19
CA PRO A 152 -18.50 -11.72 -9.73
C PRO A 152 -19.22 -10.46 -9.24
N GLY A 153 -20.56 -10.48 -9.13
CA GLY A 153 -21.39 -9.40 -8.61
C GLY A 153 -21.09 -9.09 -7.15
N LYS A 154 -21.00 -10.11 -6.29
CA LYS A 154 -20.54 -9.92 -4.90
C LYS A 154 -19.11 -9.38 -4.87
N GLY A 155 -18.22 -9.91 -5.71
CA GLY A 155 -16.83 -9.45 -5.81
C GLY A 155 -16.74 -7.96 -6.13
N LEU A 156 -17.54 -7.49 -7.10
CA LEU A 156 -17.61 -6.08 -7.47
C LEU A 156 -18.08 -5.19 -6.31
N VAL A 157 -19.13 -5.58 -5.58
CA VAL A 157 -19.62 -4.82 -4.42
C VAL A 157 -18.54 -4.69 -3.34
N VAL A 158 -17.85 -5.80 -3.03
CA VAL A 158 -16.77 -5.79 -2.03
C VAL A 158 -15.60 -4.91 -2.49
N SER A 159 -15.18 -5.03 -3.75
CA SER A 159 -14.11 -4.20 -4.31
C SER A 159 -14.48 -2.71 -4.32
N LEU A 160 -15.71 -2.35 -4.68
CA LEU A 160 -16.19 -0.95 -4.63
C LEU A 160 -16.19 -0.39 -3.20
N ALA A 161 -16.56 -1.20 -2.20
CA ALA A 161 -16.48 -0.79 -0.80
C ALA A 161 -15.04 -0.49 -0.37
N VAL A 162 -14.07 -1.34 -0.76
CA VAL A 162 -12.64 -1.10 -0.49
C VAL A 162 -12.14 0.14 -1.21
N VAL A 163 -12.52 0.35 -2.47
CA VAL A 163 -12.17 1.57 -3.24
C VAL A 163 -12.75 2.82 -2.59
N ALA A 164 -13.99 2.78 -2.10
CA ALA A 164 -14.59 3.91 -1.41
C ALA A 164 -13.82 4.27 -0.12
N VAL A 165 -13.43 3.27 0.67
CA VAL A 165 -12.60 3.48 1.86
C VAL A 165 -11.23 4.07 1.47
N ALA A 166 -10.57 3.52 0.44
CA ALA A 166 -9.30 4.03 -0.03
C ALA A 166 -9.42 5.48 -0.53
N PHE A 167 -10.47 5.80 -1.29
CA PHE A 167 -10.73 7.14 -1.79
C PHE A 167 -10.98 8.14 -0.66
N VAL A 168 -11.80 7.78 0.35
CA VAL A 168 -12.03 8.65 1.51
C VAL A 168 -10.72 8.90 2.26
N LEU A 169 -9.92 7.85 2.48
CA LEU A 169 -8.62 7.99 3.15
C LEU A 169 -7.65 8.85 2.35
N ASP A 170 -7.59 8.71 1.03
CA ASP A 170 -6.76 9.56 0.17
C ASP A 170 -7.21 11.03 0.23
N ARG A 171 -8.51 11.28 0.13
CA ARG A 171 -9.08 12.64 0.22
C ARG A 171 -8.83 13.29 1.57
N VAL A 172 -8.97 12.55 2.67
CA VAL A 172 -8.67 13.05 4.02
C VAL A 172 -7.19 13.34 4.16
N SER A 173 -6.31 12.45 3.69
CA SER A 173 -4.86 12.66 3.70
C SER A 173 -4.46 13.90 2.90
N LEU A 174 -5.01 14.09 1.70
CA LEU A 174 -4.76 15.27 0.86
C LEU A 174 -5.29 16.55 1.50
N ALA A 175 -6.44 16.50 2.18
CA ALA A 175 -6.96 17.65 2.93
C ALA A 175 -6.06 18.05 4.11
N LEU A 176 -5.27 17.11 4.66
CA LEU A 176 -4.27 17.40 5.69
C LEU A 176 -2.97 17.99 5.11
N VAL A 177 -2.69 17.80 3.81
CA VAL A 177 -1.59 18.48 3.11
C VAL A 177 -2.02 19.92 2.83
N ASN A 178 -1.80 20.82 3.78
CA ASN A 178 -2.02 22.25 3.56
C ASN A 178 -1.11 22.76 2.45
N SER A 179 -1.71 23.19 1.33
CA SER A 179 -1.00 23.94 0.30
C SER A 179 -0.51 25.27 0.90
N PRO A 180 0.72 25.74 0.57
CA PRO A 180 1.19 27.05 1.01
C PRO A 180 0.17 28.13 0.61
N GLY A 181 -0.46 28.79 1.59
CA GLY A 181 -1.49 29.82 1.37
C GLY A 181 -2.94 29.40 1.68
N ALA A 182 -3.21 28.13 2.00
CA ALA A 182 -4.54 27.71 2.47
C ALA A 182 -4.86 28.34 3.84
N LYS A 183 -6.06 28.92 4.00
CA LYS A 183 -6.55 29.39 5.30
C LYS A 183 -6.49 28.24 6.29
N ASN A 184 -5.67 28.39 7.32
CA ASN A 184 -5.47 27.39 8.36
C ASN A 184 -6.76 27.29 9.18
N THR A 185 -7.71 26.46 8.75
CA THR A 185 -8.92 26.16 9.51
C THR A 185 -8.52 25.22 10.64
N SER A 186 -7.94 25.78 11.71
CA SER A 186 -7.66 25.00 12.91
C SER A 186 -8.98 24.55 13.52
N LEU A 187 -9.17 23.24 13.66
CA LEU A 187 -10.31 22.69 14.38
C LEU A 187 -10.26 23.16 15.84
N SER A 188 -11.34 23.76 16.33
CA SER A 188 -11.45 24.15 17.73
C SER A 188 -11.43 22.90 18.63
N ARG A 189 -10.87 23.00 19.85
CA ARG A 189 -10.90 21.91 20.85
C ARG A 189 -12.31 21.35 21.07
N ARG A 190 -13.36 22.18 21.01
CA ARG A 190 -14.76 21.73 21.12
C ARG A 190 -15.21 20.91 19.92
N GLN A 191 -14.76 21.26 18.71
CA GLN A 191 -15.05 20.49 17.49
C GLN A 191 -14.31 19.16 17.50
N LEU A 192 -13.05 19.14 17.95
CA LEU A 192 -12.28 17.89 18.14
C LEU A 192 -12.95 16.97 19.15
N LEU A 193 -13.34 17.49 20.32
CA LEU A 193 -14.08 16.71 21.32
C LEU A 193 -15.43 16.22 20.78
N GLY A 194 -16.14 17.03 20.00
CA GLY A 194 -17.39 16.65 19.35
C GLY A 194 -17.20 15.51 18.34
N ILE A 195 -16.17 15.56 17.50
CA ILE A 195 -15.84 14.49 16.54
C ILE A 195 -15.47 13.20 17.28
N VAL A 196 -14.63 13.29 18.32
CA VAL A 196 -14.24 12.13 19.12
C VAL A 196 -15.46 11.53 19.82
N ALA A 197 -16.32 12.34 20.43
CA ALA A 197 -17.56 11.87 21.05
C ALA A 197 -18.49 11.21 20.02
N ALA A 198 -18.67 11.81 18.85
CA ALA A 198 -19.46 11.23 17.76
C ALA A 198 -18.90 9.88 17.29
N LEU A 199 -17.58 9.75 17.14
CA LEU A 199 -16.91 8.49 16.80
C LEU A 199 -17.11 7.43 17.89
N VAL A 200 -16.96 7.82 19.16
CA VAL A 200 -17.19 6.90 20.30
C VAL A 200 -18.65 6.43 20.29
N VAL A 201 -19.61 7.34 20.17
CA VAL A 201 -21.03 6.99 20.09
C VAL A 201 -21.32 6.08 18.90
N ALA A 202 -20.79 6.39 17.71
CA ALA A 202 -20.93 5.55 16.53
C ALA A 202 -20.34 4.14 16.75
N THR A 203 -19.19 4.02 17.42
CA THR A 203 -18.61 2.71 17.75
C THR A 203 -19.41 1.92 18.78
N VAL A 204 -19.99 2.59 19.78
CA VAL A 204 -20.84 1.96 20.80
C VAL A 204 -22.12 1.45 20.17
N ILE A 205 -22.81 2.29 19.38
CA ILE A 205 -23.98 1.91 18.59
C ILE A 205 -23.63 0.74 17.67
N GLY A 206 -22.55 0.85 16.89
CA GLY A 206 -22.12 -0.21 15.99
C GLY A 206 -21.88 -1.54 16.70
N ARG A 207 -21.30 -1.54 17.90
CA ARG A 207 -21.14 -2.77 18.70
C ARG A 207 -22.47 -3.33 19.21
N ILE A 208 -23.39 -2.48 19.67
CA ILE A 208 -24.71 -2.90 20.15
C ILE A 208 -25.51 -3.57 19.03
N PHE A 209 -25.47 -3.01 17.82
CA PHE A 209 -26.16 -3.54 16.65
C PHE A 209 -25.39 -4.63 15.90
N GLY A 210 -24.21 -5.05 16.38
CA GLY A 210 -23.39 -6.09 15.75
C GLY A 210 -22.73 -5.67 14.42
N TRP A 211 -22.67 -4.37 14.11
CA TRP A 211 -21.99 -3.80 12.94
C TRP A 211 -20.47 -3.71 13.11
N VAL A 212 -19.86 -4.76 13.67
CA VAL A 212 -18.41 -4.87 13.80
C VAL A 212 -17.77 -5.21 12.45
N GLU A 213 -18.51 -5.92 11.61
CA GLU A 213 -18.14 -6.21 10.22
C GLU A 213 -19.03 -5.39 9.28
N PHE A 214 -18.46 -4.96 8.14
CA PHE A 214 -19.22 -4.21 7.15
C PHE A 214 -20.39 -5.08 6.66
N PRO A 215 -21.65 -4.56 6.67
CA PRO A 215 -22.83 -5.37 6.38
C PRO A 215 -22.97 -5.63 4.88
N PHE A 216 -22.15 -6.53 4.34
CA PHE A 216 -22.19 -6.95 2.92
C PHE A 216 -23.51 -7.64 2.53
N SER A 217 -24.35 -8.00 3.50
CA SER A 217 -25.70 -8.48 3.26
C SER A 217 -26.59 -7.45 2.54
N TRP A 218 -26.35 -6.14 2.74
CA TRP A 218 -27.04 -5.07 2.01
C TRP A 218 -26.62 -5.00 0.54
N GLY A 219 -25.42 -5.50 0.24
CA GLY A 219 -24.90 -5.62 -1.12
C GLY A 219 -25.67 -6.60 -2.00
N LYS A 220 -26.49 -7.50 -1.43
CA LYS A 220 -27.23 -8.52 -2.20
C LYS A 220 -28.17 -7.91 -3.24
N PHE A 221 -28.77 -6.76 -2.94
CA PHE A 221 -29.63 -6.04 -3.88
C PHE A 221 -28.86 -5.60 -5.14
N PHE A 222 -27.60 -5.21 -5.00
CA PHE A 222 -26.74 -4.81 -6.11
C PHE A 222 -25.97 -5.98 -6.73
N ALA A 223 -25.60 -6.98 -5.92
CA ALA A 223 -24.79 -8.11 -6.35
C ALA A 223 -25.58 -9.10 -7.20
N ASN A 224 -26.82 -9.44 -6.80
CA ASN A 224 -27.60 -10.48 -7.49
C ASN A 224 -27.89 -10.13 -8.96
N PRO A 225 -28.36 -8.91 -9.32
CA PRO A 225 -28.58 -8.57 -10.73
C PRO A 225 -27.30 -8.63 -11.58
N ILE A 226 -26.15 -8.30 -10.98
CA ILE A 226 -24.85 -8.35 -11.66
C ILE A 226 -24.40 -9.81 -11.83
N ASP A 227 -24.52 -10.63 -10.79
CA ASP A 227 -24.25 -12.07 -10.88
C ASP A 227 -25.12 -12.71 -11.98
N ASP A 228 -26.41 -12.43 -11.98
CA ASP A 228 -27.36 -12.94 -12.97
C ASP A 228 -27.03 -12.47 -14.39
N PHE A 229 -26.67 -11.18 -14.55
CA PHE A 229 -26.24 -10.63 -15.83
C PHE A 229 -24.95 -11.30 -16.35
N VAL A 230 -23.94 -11.46 -15.49
CA VAL A 230 -22.66 -12.07 -15.89
C VAL A 230 -22.85 -13.54 -16.27
N LEU A 231 -23.68 -14.27 -15.53
CA LEU A 231 -24.03 -15.65 -15.83
C LEU A 231 -24.83 -15.74 -17.14
N TRP A 232 -25.86 -14.92 -17.31
CA TRP A 232 -26.63 -14.83 -18.54
C TRP A 232 -25.74 -14.52 -19.74
N PHE A 233 -24.83 -13.56 -19.62
CA PHE A 233 -23.90 -13.18 -20.69
C PHE A 233 -22.96 -14.34 -21.04
N ARG A 234 -22.35 -14.97 -20.03
CA ARG A 234 -21.47 -16.13 -20.21
C ARG A 234 -22.18 -17.27 -20.92
N ASP A 235 -23.42 -17.53 -20.54
CA ASP A 235 -24.19 -18.67 -21.06
C ASP A 235 -24.75 -18.37 -22.45
N THR A 236 -25.25 -17.16 -22.69
CA THR A 236 -25.75 -16.69 -24.00
C THR A 236 -24.66 -16.69 -25.07
N PHE A 237 -23.47 -16.19 -24.74
CA PHE A 237 -22.35 -16.12 -25.68
C PHE A 237 -21.43 -17.33 -25.62
N SER A 238 -21.78 -18.39 -24.88
CA SER A 238 -20.93 -19.58 -24.67
C SER A 238 -20.47 -20.24 -25.97
N PHE A 239 -21.24 -20.10 -27.06
CA PHE A 239 -20.88 -20.60 -28.38
C PHE A 239 -19.65 -19.90 -28.99
N ILE A 240 -19.41 -18.63 -28.64
CA ILE A 240 -18.23 -17.86 -29.06
C ILE A 240 -17.16 -17.94 -27.99
N THR A 241 -17.54 -17.72 -26.72
CA THR A 241 -16.56 -17.57 -25.64
C THR A 241 -15.83 -18.86 -25.32
N ARG A 242 -16.47 -20.04 -25.37
CA ARG A 242 -15.77 -21.31 -25.07
C ARG A 242 -14.72 -21.67 -26.11
N PRO A 243 -15.01 -21.72 -27.43
CA PRO A 243 -13.99 -22.06 -28.42
C PRO A 243 -12.85 -21.03 -28.47
N PHE A 244 -13.19 -19.75 -28.31
CA PHE A 244 -12.17 -18.69 -28.26
C PHE A 244 -11.29 -18.81 -27.01
N ASN A 245 -11.88 -19.05 -25.83
CA ASN A 245 -11.13 -19.29 -24.60
C ASN A 245 -10.24 -20.52 -24.73
N ASP A 246 -10.76 -21.63 -25.26
CA ASP A 246 -9.99 -22.85 -25.46
C ASP A 246 -8.82 -22.63 -26.43
N PHE A 247 -9.02 -21.93 -27.55
CA PHE A 247 -7.94 -21.58 -28.46
C PHE A 247 -6.86 -20.71 -27.79
N ILE A 248 -7.27 -19.64 -27.11
CA ILE A 248 -6.32 -18.73 -26.44
C ILE A 248 -5.60 -19.44 -25.29
N VAL A 249 -6.32 -20.13 -24.41
CA VAL A 249 -5.73 -20.77 -23.23
C VAL A 249 -4.92 -21.98 -23.64
N ARG A 250 -5.46 -22.87 -24.47
CA ARG A 250 -4.81 -24.15 -24.78
C ARG A 250 -3.75 -24.01 -25.88
N ASP A 251 -4.12 -23.40 -27.01
CA ASP A 251 -3.25 -23.40 -28.18
C ASP A 251 -2.26 -22.25 -28.20
N VAL A 252 -2.60 -21.09 -27.63
CA VAL A 252 -1.67 -19.98 -27.52
C VAL A 252 -0.91 -20.05 -26.20
N LEU A 253 -1.60 -19.92 -25.06
CA LEU A 253 -0.95 -19.73 -23.77
C LEU A 253 -0.26 -20.99 -23.24
N LEU A 254 -0.97 -22.12 -23.16
CA LEU A 254 -0.41 -23.36 -22.62
C LEU A 254 0.66 -23.95 -23.55
N ARG A 255 0.48 -23.85 -24.87
CA ARG A 255 1.49 -24.28 -25.85
C ARG A 255 2.74 -23.40 -25.82
N SER A 256 2.58 -22.09 -25.73
CA SER A 256 3.72 -21.19 -25.52
C SER A 256 4.41 -21.48 -24.19
N ARG A 257 3.64 -21.65 -23.11
CA ARG A 257 4.17 -22.02 -21.80
C ARG A 257 4.93 -23.34 -21.85
N SER A 258 4.43 -24.36 -22.54
CA SER A 258 5.14 -25.63 -22.66
C SER A 258 6.45 -25.45 -23.42
N LEU A 259 6.45 -24.73 -24.55
CA LEU A 259 7.69 -24.42 -25.29
C LEU A 259 8.73 -23.72 -24.39
N PHE A 260 8.31 -22.71 -23.61
CA PHE A 260 9.24 -22.00 -22.74
C PHE A 260 9.66 -22.79 -21.49
N ASN A 261 8.79 -23.59 -20.86
CA ASN A 261 9.12 -24.29 -19.61
C ASN A 261 9.66 -25.72 -19.79
N THR A 262 9.30 -26.43 -20.86
CA THR A 262 9.78 -27.81 -21.10
C THR A 262 10.96 -27.87 -22.07
N THR A 263 11.11 -26.89 -22.97
CA THR A 263 12.20 -26.89 -23.95
C THR A 263 13.38 -26.01 -23.51
N LEU A 264 13.12 -24.93 -22.76
CA LEU A 264 14.18 -24.07 -22.22
C LEU A 264 14.31 -24.30 -20.71
N ALA A 265 15.52 -24.65 -20.27
CA ALA A 265 15.83 -24.71 -18.85
C ALA A 265 15.79 -23.29 -18.25
N TRP A 266 15.24 -23.14 -17.04
CA TRP A 266 15.10 -21.82 -16.41
C TRP A 266 16.45 -21.10 -16.26
N GLN A 267 17.53 -21.85 -16.07
CA GLN A 267 18.89 -21.31 -16.02
C GLN A 267 19.28 -20.64 -17.34
N LEU A 268 18.89 -21.25 -18.48
CA LEU A 268 19.19 -20.73 -19.81
C LEU A 268 18.41 -19.44 -20.09
N VAL A 269 17.18 -19.33 -19.58
CA VAL A 269 16.39 -18.10 -19.62
C VAL A 269 17.04 -17.00 -18.81
N VAL A 270 17.51 -17.30 -17.59
CA VAL A 270 18.21 -16.32 -16.73
C VAL A 270 19.54 -15.88 -17.37
N VAL A 271 20.31 -16.81 -17.92
CA VAL A 271 21.59 -16.50 -18.60
C VAL A 271 21.34 -15.69 -19.87
N ALA A 272 20.34 -16.04 -20.68
CA ALA A 272 19.99 -15.28 -21.89
C ALA A 272 19.49 -13.87 -21.55
N ALA A 273 18.65 -13.73 -20.52
CA ALA A 273 18.19 -12.43 -20.04
C ALA A 273 19.34 -11.59 -19.46
N GLY A 274 20.26 -12.22 -18.71
CA GLY A 274 21.47 -11.57 -18.19
C GLY A 274 22.42 -11.13 -19.30
N ALA A 275 22.64 -11.98 -20.31
CA ALA A 275 23.44 -11.66 -21.48
C ALA A 275 22.81 -10.53 -22.30
N PHE A 276 21.49 -10.52 -22.46
CA PHE A 276 20.76 -9.45 -23.13
C PHE A 276 20.84 -8.14 -22.35
N ALA A 277 20.65 -8.17 -21.03
CA ALA A 277 20.80 -6.99 -20.16
C ALA A 277 22.23 -6.45 -20.21
N TRP A 278 23.22 -7.34 -20.20
CA TRP A 278 24.64 -6.99 -20.35
C TRP A 278 24.94 -6.36 -21.72
N PHE A 279 24.38 -6.90 -22.81
CA PHE A 279 24.53 -6.37 -24.17
C PHE A 279 23.84 -5.01 -24.34
N ALA A 280 22.66 -4.83 -23.74
CA ALA A 280 21.87 -3.61 -23.91
C ALA A 280 22.31 -2.45 -22.99
N ALA A 281 22.80 -2.73 -21.78
CA ALA A 281 23.08 -1.69 -20.77
C ALA A 281 24.55 -1.66 -20.29
N GLY A 282 25.40 -2.59 -20.74
CA GLY A 282 26.78 -2.73 -20.30
C GLY A 282 26.91 -3.25 -18.85
N TRP A 283 28.15 -3.46 -18.42
CA TRP A 283 28.51 -4.13 -17.15
C TRP A 283 27.92 -3.51 -15.87
N LYS A 284 27.41 -2.27 -15.91
CA LYS A 284 27.00 -1.54 -14.70
C LYS A 284 25.66 -1.99 -14.10
N MET A 285 24.93 -2.91 -14.74
CA MET A 285 23.62 -3.40 -14.24
C MET A 285 23.45 -4.94 -14.28
N ALA A 286 24.51 -5.71 -14.57
CA ALA A 286 24.51 -7.18 -14.45
C ALA A 286 25.03 -7.61 -13.07
#